data_AF-A0A9D7IXM2-F1
#
_entry.id   AF-A0A9D7IXM2-F1
#
_cell.length_a   1.000
_cell.length_b   1.000
_cell.length_c   1.000
_cell.angle_alpha   90.00
_cell.angle_beta   90.00
_cell.angle_gamma   90.00
#
_symmetry.space_group_name_H-M   'P 1'
#
loop_
_entity.id
_entity.type
_entity.pdbx_description
1 polymer ?
#
loop_
_entity_poly.entity_id
_entity_poly.type
_entity_poly.pdbx_seq_one_letter_code
_entity_poly.pdbx_strand_id
1 'polypeptide(L)'
;MKEQALSLARGAGDPGQGLNLLREYLQAHILRSLHECEAFRSVAFVGGTALRFLHGLQRFSEDLDFSVVCAEEYEGREWMAR
;
A
#
# COMPACT_ATOMS: atom_id res chain seq x y z
N MET A 1 8.18 14.75 -0.54
CA MET A 1 7.17 13.86 0.07
C MET A 1 6.12 14.63 0.87
N LYS A 2 6.48 15.38 1.94
CA LYS A 2 5.52 16.13 2.77
C LYS A 2 4.67 17.14 1.98
N GLU A 3 5.31 17.94 1.14
CA GLU A 3 4.60 18.98 0.36
C GLU A 3 3.61 18.39 -0.64
N GLN A 4 3.97 17.30 -1.31
CA GLN A 4 3.08 16.57 -2.22
C GLN A 4 1.87 16.00 -1.48
N ALA A 5 2.10 15.36 -0.33
CA ALA A 5 1.03 14.85 0.52
C ALA A 5 0.08 15.98 0.96
N LEU A 6 0.63 17.10 1.45
CA LEU A 6 -0.17 18.26 1.85
C LEU A 6 -0.95 18.88 0.69
N SER A 7 -0.37 18.90 -0.52
CA SER A 7 -1.06 19.38 -1.72
C SER A 7 -2.26 18.50 -2.09
N LEU A 8 -2.12 17.17 -1.97
CA LEU A 8 -3.22 16.24 -2.24
C LEU A 8 -4.37 16.43 -1.25
N ALA A 9 -4.05 16.59 0.04
CA ALA A 9 -5.04 16.80 1.09
C ALA A 9 -5.83 18.10 0.90
N ARG A 10 -5.13 19.19 0.55
CA ARG A 10 -5.73 20.52 0.36
C ARG A 10 -6.56 20.63 -0.92
N GLY A 11 -6.36 19.74 -1.89
CA GLY A 11 -7.12 19.71 -3.14
C GLY A 11 -8.51 19.06 -3.02
N ALA A 12 -8.81 18.42 -1.90
CA ALA A 12 -10.09 17.76 -1.69
C ALA A 12 -11.16 18.74 -1.17
N GLY A 13 -12.37 18.65 -1.72
CA GLY A 13 -13.53 19.44 -1.26
C GLY A 13 -14.14 18.95 0.06
N ASP A 14 -13.78 17.74 0.49
CA ASP A 14 -14.23 17.11 1.74
C ASP A 14 -13.02 16.61 2.55
N PRO A 15 -12.95 16.87 3.88
CA PRO A 15 -11.86 16.40 4.73
C PRO A 15 -11.68 14.88 4.75
N GLY A 16 -12.77 14.11 4.67
CA GLY A 16 -12.71 12.64 4.61
C GLY A 16 -12.06 12.14 3.32
N GLN A 17 -12.43 12.73 2.19
CA GLN A 17 -11.77 12.47 0.90
C GLN A 17 -10.29 12.86 0.93
N GLY A 18 -9.95 14.02 1.51
CA GLY A 18 -8.56 14.44 1.67
C GLY A 18 -7.73 13.47 2.50
N LEU A 19 -8.30 12.93 3.58
CA LEU A 19 -7.66 11.90 4.40
C LEU A 19 -7.45 10.59 3.63
N ASN A 20 -8.44 10.15 2.84
CA ASN A 20 -8.32 8.93 2.04
C ASN A 20 -7.26 9.08 0.94
N LEU A 21 -7.17 10.25 0.29
CA LEU A 21 -6.12 10.55 -0.69
C LEU A 21 -4.72 10.51 -0.06
N LEU A 22 -4.57 11.06 1.16
CA LEU A 22 -3.31 10.97 1.91
C LEU A 22 -2.94 9.51 2.24
N ARG A 23 -3.92 8.70 2.65
CA ARG A 23 -3.72 7.28 2.96
C ARG A 23 -3.34 6.48 1.71
N GLU A 24 -4.02 6.70 0.58
CA GLU A 24 -3.68 6.06 -0.70
C GLU A 24 -2.27 6.47 -1.17
N TYR A 25 -1.89 7.73 -1.01
CA TYR A 25 -0.53 8.17 -1.29
C TYR A 25 0.50 7.43 -0.42
N LEU A 26 0.23 7.28 0.89
CA LEU A 26 1.10 6.54 1.80
C LEU A 26 1.17 5.04 1.44
N GLN A 27 0.04 4.41 1.12
CA GLN A 27 -0.02 3.02 0.68
C GLN A 27 0.84 2.81 -0.58
N ALA A 28 0.77 3.70 -1.56
CA ALA A 28 1.61 3.65 -2.76
C ALA A 28 3.11 3.79 -2.43
N HIS A 29 3.47 4.65 -1.46
CA HIS A 29 4.86 4.76 -0.98
C HIS A 29 5.34 3.48 -0.30
N ILE A 30 4.51 2.87 0.54
CA ILE A 30 4.84 1.59 1.20
C ILE A 30 5.07 0.50 0.15
N LEU A 31 4.17 0.38 -0.83
CA LEU A 31 4.32 -0.59 -1.92
C LEU A 31 5.60 -0.34 -2.73
N ARG A 32 5.97 0.91 -2.98
CA ARG A 32 7.25 1.24 -3.63
C ARG A 32 8.44 0.80 -2.79
N SER A 33 8.45 1.07 -1.48
CA SER A 33 9.55 0.65 -0.61
C SER A 33 9.66 -0.88 -0.52
N LEU A 34 8.54 -1.60 -0.50
CA LEU A 34 8.54 -3.07 -0.58
C LEU A 34 9.15 -3.57 -1.89
N HIS A 35 8.88 -2.89 -3.00
CA HIS A 35 9.51 -3.21 -4.29
C HIS A 35 11.02 -2.93 -4.30
N GLU A 36 11.44 -1.78 -3.78
CA GLU A 36 12.86 -1.39 -3.69
C GLU A 36 13.68 -2.35 -2.82
N CYS A 37 13.06 -2.99 -1.83
CA CYS A 37 13.66 -4.03 -1.00
C CYS A 37 13.42 -5.46 -1.52
N GLU A 38 13.02 -5.62 -2.78
CA GLU A 38 12.76 -6.92 -3.43
C GLU A 38 11.71 -7.84 -2.75
N ALA A 39 10.84 -7.31 -1.88
CA ALA A 39 9.89 -8.12 -1.12
C ALA A 39 8.94 -8.92 -2.03
N PHE A 40 8.58 -8.37 -3.20
CA PHE A 40 7.67 -9.03 -4.15
C PHE A 40 8.24 -10.27 -4.84
N ARG A 41 9.49 -10.67 -4.54
CA ARG A 41 10.03 -11.97 -4.96
C ARG A 41 9.35 -13.14 -4.24
N SER A 42 8.95 -12.94 -2.99
CA SER A 42 8.37 -13.99 -2.14
C SER A 42 6.94 -13.73 -1.71
N VAL A 43 6.42 -12.50 -1.89
CA VAL A 43 5.02 -12.15 -1.60
C VAL A 43 4.30 -11.52 -2.79
N ALA A 44 3.00 -11.81 -2.92
CA ALA A 44 2.10 -11.16 -3.87
C ALA A 44 1.20 -10.15 -3.15
N PHE A 45 1.00 -8.98 -3.76
CA PHE A 45 0.05 -7.98 -3.29
C PHE A 45 -1.39 -8.36 -3.72
N VAL A 46 -2.29 -8.47 -2.75
CA VAL A 46 -3.66 -8.97 -2.94
C VAL A 46 -4.68 -8.09 -2.20
N GLY A 47 -5.95 -8.51 -2.20
CA GLY A 47 -6.99 -7.88 -1.41
C GLY A 47 -7.60 -6.62 -2.02
N GLY A 48 -8.34 -5.88 -1.20
CA GLY A 48 -9.16 -4.74 -1.65
C GLY A 48 -8.33 -3.58 -2.20
N THR A 49 -7.14 -3.36 -1.64
CA THR A 49 -6.26 -2.26 -2.05
C THR A 49 -5.52 -2.60 -3.34
N ALA A 50 -5.22 -3.88 -3.60
CA ALA A 50 -4.74 -4.33 -4.91
C ALA A 50 -5.81 -4.09 -5.99
N LEU A 51 -7.07 -4.42 -5.73
CA LEU A 51 -8.18 -4.10 -6.64
C LEU A 51 -8.36 -2.59 -6.84
N ARG A 52 -8.14 -1.78 -5.81
CA ARG A 52 -8.16 -0.31 -5.91
C ARG A 52 -7.10 0.21 -6.87
N PHE A 53 -5.83 -0.18 -6.69
CA PHE A 53 -4.73 0.33 -7.50
C PHE A 53 -4.67 -0.27 -8.91
N LEU A 54 -4.90 -1.57 -9.06
CA LEU A 54 -4.68 -2.29 -10.32
C LEU A 54 -5.94 -2.38 -11.19
N HIS A 55 -7.13 -2.31 -10.58
CA HIS A 55 -8.41 -2.52 -11.27
C HIS A 55 -9.43 -1.39 -11.06
N GLY A 56 -9.05 -0.30 -10.38
CA GLY A 56 -9.88 0.89 -10.25
C GLY A 56 -11.12 0.73 -9.37
N LEU A 57 -11.04 -0.09 -8.31
CA LEU A 57 -12.16 -0.29 -7.37
C LEU A 57 -12.71 1.05 -6.83
N GLN A 58 -14.02 1.26 -6.97
CA GLN A 58 -14.71 2.53 -6.65
C GLN A 58 -15.03 2.73 -5.16
N ARG A 59 -14.18 2.21 -4.27
CA ARG A 59 -14.22 2.51 -2.84
C ARG A 59 -12.82 2.62 -2.28
N PHE A 60 -12.67 3.38 -1.21
CA PHE A 60 -11.45 3.35 -0.41
C PHE A 60 -11.23 1.94 0.16
N SER A 61 -9.97 1.59 0.39
CA SER A 61 -9.54 0.33 0.99
C SER A 61 -8.36 0.63 1.91
N GLU A 62 -8.46 0.23 3.18
CA GLU A 62 -7.53 0.66 4.22
C GLU A 62 -6.31 -0.25 4.34
N ASP A 63 -6.53 -1.56 4.23
CA ASP A 63 -5.51 -2.57 4.52
C ASP A 63 -4.59 -2.85 3.33
N LEU A 64 -3.36 -3.27 3.60
CA LEU A 64 -2.44 -3.84 2.60
C LEU A 64 -2.33 -5.34 2.85
N ASP A 65 -2.96 -6.14 2.00
CA ASP A 65 -2.96 -7.59 2.10
C ASP A 65 -1.88 -8.21 1.22
N PHE A 66 -1.15 -9.20 1.75
CA PHE A 66 -0.12 -9.93 1.01
C PHE A 66 -0.29 -11.44 1.20
N SER A 67 0.07 -12.21 0.18
CA SER A 67 0.14 -13.67 0.23
C SER A 67 1.55 -14.15 -0.09
N VAL A 68 2.09 -15.08 0.68
CA VAL A 68 3.39 -15.70 0.38
C VAL A 68 3.23 -16.60 -0.84
N VAL A 69 4.08 -16.39 -1.86
CA VAL A 69 4.08 -17.17 -3.11
C VAL A 69 5.35 -18.00 -3.30
N CYS A 70 6.44 -17.65 -2.61
CA CYS A 70 7.66 -18.44 -2.53
C CYS A 70 8.11 -18.48 -1.07
N ALA A 71 7.96 -19.62 -0.40
CA ALA A 71 8.18 -19.72 1.04
C ALA A 71 9.67 -19.73 1.40
N GLU A 72 10.50 -20.22 0.48
CA GLU A 72 11.95 -20.35 0.59
C GLU A 72 12.65 -18.99 0.59
N GLU A 73 12.11 -18.01 -0.16
CA GLU A 73 12.62 -16.64 -0.26
C GLU A 73 11.91 -15.66 0.71
N TYR A 74 11.01 -16.15 1.56
CA TYR A 74 10.23 -15.30 2.47
C TYR A 74 10.96 -15.05 3.80
N GLU A 75 11.64 -13.89 3.89
CA GLU A 75 12.40 -13.46 5.07
C GLU A 75 11.53 -13.05 6.27
N GLY A 76 10.24 -12.76 6.06
CA GLY A 76 9.35 -12.24 7.11
C GLY A 76 9.07 -13.19 8.28
N ARG A 77 9.39 -14.50 8.14
CA ARG A 77 9.28 -15.46 9.26
C ARG A 77 10.16 -15.07 10.45
N GLU A 78 11.33 -14.51 10.21
CA GLU A 78 12.25 -14.11 11.28
C GLU A 78 11.75 -12.89 12.05
N TRP A 79 11.04 -11.98 11.39
CA TRP A 79 10.49 -10.77 12.00
C TRP A 79 9.24 -11.06 12.84
N MET A 80 8.43 -12.04 12.42
CA MET A 80 7.22 -12.45 13.16
C MET A 80 7.51 -13.39 14.35
N ALA A 81 8.71 -13.97 14.42
CA ALA A 81 9.12 -14.86 15.50
C ALA A 81 9.72 -14.13 16.73
N ARG A 82 9.79 -12.80 16.68
CA ARG A 82 10.22 -11.92 17.78
C ARG A 82 9.01 -11.28 18.46
#